data_AF-N1U8J7-F1
#
_entry.id   AF-N1U8J7-F1
#
_cell.length_a   1.000
_cell.length_b   1.000
_cell.length_c   1.000
_cell.angle_alpha   90.00
_cell.angle_beta   90.00
_cell.angle_gamma   90.00
#
_symmetry.space_group_name_H-M   'P 1'
#
loop_
_entity.id
_entity.type
_entity.pdbx_description
1 polymer ?
#
loop_
_entity_poly.entity_id
_entity_poly.type
_entity_poly.pdbx_seq_one_letter_code
_entity_poly.pdbx_strand_id
1 'polypeptide(L)'
;MVQEEEKTDQLSLAFAALADPTRRKILASLRYGEITVKQLAEPFSMSLPAITKHLKVLEKAGLISRGREAQWRPARLETGPLKEIANWIDEYRQIWEARLDRLDEYLQELQKIQTNQERKTNYESGKIKTIIYWIVTALTAANYAFAGYVYLNRGPEVIAGITQLGYPLYFISILGVWKLLGAIAITVPRFPLLKEWAYAGMFFNLTAASVSNAVAGTEMIHAVFPLIALVLVALSWALRPADRRLEGIWHL
;
A
#
# COMPACT_ATOMS: atom_id res chain seq x y z
N MET A 1 34.46 37.63 22.95
CA MET A 1 35.14 36.43 22.42
C MET A 1 35.99 35.68 23.45
N VAL A 2 36.21 36.17 24.68
CA VAL A 2 37.06 35.48 25.69
C VAL A 2 36.31 34.46 26.58
N GLN A 3 34.98 34.56 26.71
CA GLN A 3 34.20 33.68 27.60
C GLN A 3 33.83 32.29 27.03
N GLU A 4 33.93 32.08 25.71
CA GLU A 4 33.67 30.77 25.09
C GLU A 4 34.86 29.80 25.21
N GLU A 5 36.10 30.32 25.25
CA GLU A 5 37.32 29.51 25.34
C GLU A 5 37.48 28.86 26.72
N GLU A 6 37.19 29.58 27.80
CA GLU A 6 37.35 29.09 29.18
C GLU A 6 36.28 28.05 29.58
N LYS A 7 35.04 28.19 29.05
CA LYS A 7 33.94 27.24 29.31
C LYS A 7 34.17 25.89 28.61
N THR A 8 34.86 25.90 27.46
CA THR A 8 35.20 24.70 26.68
C THR A 8 36.21 23.82 27.42
N ASP A 9 37.15 24.40 28.17
CA ASP A 9 38.13 23.66 28.96
C ASP A 9 37.48 22.88 30.11
N GLN A 10 36.57 23.53 30.86
CA GLN A 10 35.92 22.90 32.01
C GLN A 10 34.95 21.77 31.60
N LEU A 11 34.18 21.96 30.52
CA LEU A 11 33.31 20.91 29.97
C LEU A 11 34.13 19.72 29.45
N SER A 12 35.26 19.98 28.79
CA SER A 12 36.19 18.94 28.32
C SER A 12 36.80 18.14 29.47
N LEU A 13 37.21 18.81 30.54
CA LEU A 13 37.70 18.17 31.76
C LEU A 13 36.62 17.31 32.42
N ALA A 14 35.38 17.77 32.43
CA ALA A 14 34.26 17.03 32.98
C ALA A 14 33.92 15.79 32.12
N PHE A 15 33.92 15.88 30.79
CA PHE A 15 33.80 14.71 29.92
C PHE A 15 34.94 13.71 30.09
N ALA A 16 36.19 14.17 30.14
CA ALA A 16 37.36 13.31 30.39
C ALA A 16 37.29 12.63 31.77
N ALA A 17 36.79 13.35 32.79
CA ALA A 17 36.54 12.79 34.10
C ALA A 17 35.41 11.75 34.08
N LEU A 18 34.31 11.99 33.37
CA LEU A 18 33.18 11.07 33.27
C LEU A 18 33.43 9.86 32.35
N ALA A 19 34.42 9.88 31.46
CA ALA A 19 34.72 8.75 30.58
C ALA A 19 35.11 7.47 31.35
N ASP A 20 35.60 7.60 32.58
CA ASP A 20 36.03 6.49 33.43
C ASP A 20 34.88 5.92 34.30
N PRO A 21 34.62 4.60 34.25
CA PRO A 21 33.52 3.99 34.97
C PRO A 21 33.67 4.03 36.51
N THR A 22 34.88 4.04 37.04
CA THR A 22 35.14 4.15 38.48
C THR A 22 34.79 5.55 38.97
N ARG A 23 35.16 6.60 38.23
CA ARG A 23 34.79 7.98 38.56
C ARG A 23 33.28 8.19 38.52
N ARG A 24 32.56 7.58 37.56
CA ARG A 24 31.08 7.61 37.54
C ARG A 24 30.47 6.92 38.76
N LYS A 25 31.01 5.77 39.18
CA LYS A 25 30.57 5.07 40.41
C LYS A 25 30.80 5.91 41.66
N ILE A 26 31.95 6.58 41.77
CA ILE A 26 32.24 7.51 42.87
C ILE A 26 31.19 8.63 42.94
N LEU A 27 30.89 9.29 41.81
CA LEU A 27 29.87 10.35 41.76
C LEU A 27 28.47 9.81 42.12
N ALA A 28 28.13 8.59 41.68
CA ALA A 28 26.88 7.93 42.02
C ALA A 28 26.74 7.67 43.53
N SER A 29 27.83 7.31 44.22
CA SER A 29 27.83 7.15 45.69
C SER A 29 27.63 8.48 46.41
N LEU A 30 28.19 9.58 45.90
CA LEU A 30 28.04 10.93 46.46
C LEU A 30 26.67 11.57 46.22
N ARG A 31 25.76 10.90 45.47
CA ARG A 31 24.40 11.38 45.23
C ARG A 31 23.57 11.52 46.51
N TYR A 32 23.83 10.68 47.51
CA TYR A 32 23.04 10.59 48.74
C TYR A 32 23.55 11.47 49.88
N GLY A 33 24.67 12.18 49.69
CA GLY A 33 25.26 13.05 50.70
C GLY A 33 26.79 13.04 50.68
N GLU A 34 27.39 13.76 51.61
CA GLU A 34 28.84 13.81 51.77
C GLU A 34 29.39 12.51 52.36
N ILE A 35 30.46 11.99 51.78
CA ILE A 35 31.08 10.72 52.22
C ILE A 35 32.58 10.94 52.42
N THR A 36 33.14 10.36 53.47
CA THR A 36 34.59 10.42 53.72
C THR A 36 35.36 9.54 52.72
N VAL A 37 36.63 9.88 52.44
CA VAL A 37 37.46 9.13 51.49
C VAL A 37 37.58 7.64 51.85
N LYS A 38 37.60 7.32 53.16
CA LYS A 38 37.68 5.94 53.66
C LYS A 38 36.41 5.14 53.38
N GLN A 39 35.24 5.71 53.68
CA GLN A 39 33.94 5.10 53.37
C GLN A 39 33.69 4.99 51.88
N LEU A 40 34.17 5.97 51.10
CA LEU A 40 34.11 5.93 49.65
C LEU A 40 34.99 4.83 49.06
N ALA A 41 36.00 4.36 49.80
CA ALA A 41 36.92 3.31 49.37
C ALA A 41 36.45 1.89 49.64
N GLU A 42 35.63 1.69 50.68
CA GLU A 42 35.12 0.38 51.10
C GLU A 42 34.44 -0.44 49.97
N PRO A 43 33.65 0.14 49.05
CA PRO A 43 32.99 -0.61 47.98
C PRO A 43 33.92 -0.99 46.82
N PHE A 44 35.15 -0.49 46.78
CA PHE A 44 36.06 -0.69 45.64
C PHE A 44 37.23 -1.61 46.03
N SER A 45 37.55 -2.56 45.15
CA SER A 45 38.66 -3.51 45.33
C SER A 45 40.05 -2.89 45.11
N MET A 46 40.20 -1.57 45.29
CA MET A 46 41.41 -0.81 44.97
C MET A 46 41.99 -0.09 46.18
N SER A 47 43.26 0.28 46.08
CA SER A 47 43.97 0.95 47.17
C SER A 47 43.52 2.40 47.37
N LEU A 48 43.62 2.90 48.61
CA LEU A 48 43.34 4.31 48.96
C LEU A 48 44.10 5.34 48.09
N PRO A 49 45.38 5.13 47.71
CA PRO A 49 46.08 6.00 46.76
C PRO A 49 45.41 6.05 45.37
N ALA A 50 44.87 4.93 44.89
CA ALA A 50 44.17 4.89 43.60
C ALA A 50 42.89 5.73 43.62
N ILE A 51 42.09 5.62 44.69
CA ILE A 51 40.86 6.42 44.86
C ILE A 51 41.17 7.90 45.03
N THR A 52 42.24 8.23 45.76
CA THR A 52 42.68 9.63 45.91
C THR A 52 43.05 10.25 44.56
N LYS A 53 43.63 9.47 43.63
CA LYS A 53 43.91 9.91 42.26
C LYS A 53 42.61 10.19 41.49
N HIS A 54 41.60 9.34 41.60
CA HIS A 54 40.28 9.57 41.00
C HIS A 54 39.60 10.83 41.56
N LEU A 55 39.67 11.04 42.89
CA LEU A 55 39.11 12.23 43.54
C LEU A 55 39.78 13.53 43.09
N LYS A 56 41.11 13.56 42.94
CA LYS A 56 41.81 14.73 42.42
C LYS A 56 41.36 15.12 41.00
N VAL A 57 41.12 14.12 40.14
CA VAL A 57 40.64 14.36 38.77
C VAL A 57 39.21 14.91 38.79
N LEU A 58 38.34 14.37 39.64
CA LEU A 58 36.96 14.84 39.79
C LEU A 58 36.89 16.27 40.37
N GLU A 59 37.75 16.58 41.34
CA GLU A 59 37.88 17.91 41.93
C GLU A 59 38.39 18.94 40.92
N LYS A 60 39.41 18.57 40.12
CA LYS A 60 39.92 19.41 39.02
C LYS A 60 38.85 19.70 37.97
N ALA A 61 37.98 18.72 37.69
CA ALA A 61 36.85 18.88 36.78
C ALA A 61 35.65 19.64 37.40
N GLY A 62 35.75 20.07 38.68
CA GLY A 62 34.69 20.74 39.40
C GLY A 62 33.48 19.85 39.72
N LEU A 63 33.59 18.53 39.52
CA LEU A 63 32.50 17.57 39.74
C LEU A 63 32.34 17.21 41.23
N ILE A 64 33.36 17.47 42.05
CA ILE A 64 33.28 17.35 43.50
C ILE A 64 34.01 18.52 44.17
N SER A 65 33.61 18.84 45.40
CA SER A 65 34.36 19.69 46.32
C SER A 65 34.82 18.86 47.53
N ARG A 66 35.89 19.31 48.21
CA ARG A 66 36.41 18.65 49.42
C ARG A 66 36.54 19.64 50.58
N GLY A 67 36.15 19.21 51.77
CA GLY A 67 36.28 20.01 53.00
C GLY A 67 37.74 20.26 53.42
N ARG A 68 37.97 21.36 54.15
CA ARG A 68 39.30 21.76 54.69
C ARG A 68 39.68 21.10 56.01
N GLU A 69 38.77 20.39 56.68
CA GLU A 69 39.06 19.72 57.95
C GLU A 69 40.06 18.58 57.76
N ALA A 70 41.24 18.75 58.37
CA ALA A 70 42.47 18.03 58.06
C ALA A 70 42.40 16.51 58.28
N GLN A 71 41.42 16.00 59.05
CA GLN A 71 41.39 14.60 59.49
C GLN A 71 40.43 13.69 58.70
N TRP A 72 39.36 14.22 58.07
CA TRP A 72 38.33 13.39 57.42
C TRP A 72 37.93 13.81 56.00
N ARG A 73 38.27 15.04 55.57
CA ARG A 73 37.99 15.65 54.24
C ARG A 73 36.78 15.03 53.50
N PRO A 74 35.54 15.32 53.93
CA PRO A 74 34.36 14.84 53.22
C PRO A 74 34.36 15.35 51.78
N ALA A 75 33.98 14.47 50.85
CA ALA A 75 33.76 14.82 49.45
C ALA A 75 32.27 15.08 49.20
N ARG A 76 31.94 16.14 48.47
CA ARG A 76 30.59 16.53 48.08
C ARG A 76 30.47 16.54 46.57
N LEU A 77 29.33 16.08 46.03
CA LEU A 77 28.99 16.17 44.62
C LEU A 77 28.61 17.61 44.24
N GLU A 78 29.18 18.13 43.15
CA GLU A 78 28.80 19.42 42.57
C GLU A 78 27.95 19.20 41.32
N THR A 79 26.72 19.73 41.31
CA THR A 79 25.75 19.49 40.22
C THR A 79 25.91 20.43 39.03
N GLY A 80 26.66 21.53 39.18
CA GLY A 80 26.84 22.54 38.14
C GLY A 80 27.40 21.97 36.84
N PRO A 81 28.60 21.35 36.84
CA PRO A 81 29.18 20.78 35.63
C PRO A 81 28.37 19.62 35.03
N LEU A 82 27.66 18.84 35.87
CA LEU A 82 26.75 17.79 35.39
C LEU A 82 25.56 18.37 34.62
N LYS A 83 25.02 19.51 35.07
CA LYS A 83 23.96 20.23 34.37
C LYS A 83 24.44 20.79 33.04
N GLU A 84 25.67 21.29 32.97
CA GLU A 84 26.25 21.79 31.71
C GLU A 84 26.44 20.67 30.68
N ILE A 85 26.91 19.49 31.11
CA ILE A 85 26.99 18.29 30.26
C ILE A 85 25.60 17.87 29.77
N ALA A 86 24.62 17.82 30.68
CA ALA A 86 23.25 17.45 30.32
C ALA A 86 22.66 18.42 29.29
N ASN A 87 22.85 19.73 29.48
CA ASN A 87 22.40 20.75 28.53
C ASN A 87 23.08 20.60 27.16
N TRP A 88 24.40 20.39 27.13
CA TRP A 88 25.14 20.19 25.88
C TRP A 88 24.66 18.94 25.13
N ILE A 89 24.42 17.83 25.83
CA ILE A 89 23.86 16.61 25.21
C ILE A 89 22.45 16.89 24.68
N ASP A 90 21.65 17.67 25.42
CA ASP A 90 20.28 18.00 25.04
C ASP A 90 20.22 18.85 23.76
N GLU A 91 21.13 19.81 23.58
CA GLU A 91 21.24 20.61 22.35
C GLU A 91 21.47 19.71 21.12
N TYR A 92 22.36 18.73 21.23
CA TYR A 92 22.60 17.77 20.14
C TYR A 92 21.41 16.83 19.93
N ARG A 93 20.76 16.39 21.02
CA ARG A 93 19.56 15.56 20.96
C ARG A 93 18.44 16.24 20.16
N GLN A 94 18.18 17.52 20.44
CA GLN A 94 17.16 18.31 19.74
C GLN A 94 17.43 18.42 18.23
N ILE A 95 18.70 18.56 17.81
CA ILE A 95 19.07 18.60 16.38
C ILE A 95 18.78 17.27 15.69
N TRP A 96 19.07 16.14 16.34
CA TRP A 96 18.80 14.82 15.79
C TRP A 96 17.31 14.51 15.74
N GLU A 97 16.56 14.82 16.79
CA GLU A 97 15.10 14.67 16.83
C GLU A 97 14.44 15.46 15.68
N ALA A 98 14.77 16.74 15.51
CA ALA A 98 14.23 17.57 14.43
C ALA A 98 14.63 17.12 13.00
N ARG A 99 15.70 16.33 12.86
CA ARG A 99 16.07 15.72 11.56
C ARG A 99 15.28 14.45 11.30
N LEU A 100 15.05 13.63 12.33
CA LEU A 100 14.25 12.42 12.25
C LEU A 100 12.78 12.76 11.97
N ASP A 101 12.23 13.76 12.66
CA ASP A 101 10.85 14.22 12.42
C ASP A 101 10.63 14.65 10.96
N ARG A 102 11.57 15.42 10.38
CA ARG A 102 11.50 15.83 8.97
C ARG A 102 11.62 14.65 8.01
N LEU A 103 12.41 13.63 8.36
CA LEU A 103 12.51 12.42 7.55
C LEU A 103 11.19 11.65 7.59
N ASP A 104 10.56 11.53 8.75
CA ASP A 104 9.26 10.88 8.91
C ASP A 104 8.18 11.61 8.11
N GLU A 105 8.13 12.94 8.16
CA GLU A 105 7.22 13.75 7.34
C GLU A 105 7.44 13.50 5.83
N TYR A 106 8.69 13.50 5.39
CA TYR A 106 9.04 13.24 3.98
C TYR A 106 8.64 11.83 3.54
N LEU A 107 8.88 10.82 4.37
CA LEU A 107 8.48 9.44 4.08
C LEU A 107 6.95 9.28 4.01
N GLN A 108 6.22 9.94 4.91
CA GLN A 108 4.75 9.96 4.85
C GLN A 108 4.23 10.65 3.58
N GLU A 109 4.87 11.72 3.14
CA GLU A 109 4.51 12.40 1.89
C GLU A 109 4.73 11.48 0.67
N LEU A 110 5.88 10.81 0.59
CA LEU A 110 6.16 9.86 -0.48
C LEU A 110 5.15 8.71 -0.52
N GLN A 111 4.79 8.14 0.64
CA GLN A 111 3.77 7.09 0.73
C GLN A 111 2.40 7.59 0.25
N LYS A 112 2.01 8.82 0.62
CA LYS A 112 0.78 9.45 0.14
C LYS A 112 0.79 9.65 -1.37
N ILE A 113 1.90 10.13 -1.94
CA ILE A 113 2.07 10.33 -3.38
C ILE A 113 1.93 9.00 -4.12
N GLN A 114 2.63 7.95 -3.68
CA GLN A 114 2.57 6.61 -4.28
C GLN A 114 1.14 6.06 -4.24
N THR A 115 0.51 6.10 -3.07
CA THR A 115 -0.87 5.62 -2.89
C THR A 115 -1.84 6.37 -3.81
N ASN A 116 -1.70 7.69 -3.94
CA ASN A 116 -2.54 8.50 -4.81
C ASN A 116 -2.28 8.21 -6.29
N GLN A 117 -1.03 7.95 -6.68
CA GLN A 117 -0.68 7.54 -8.04
C GLN A 117 -1.31 6.18 -8.38
N GLU A 118 -1.18 5.18 -7.52
CA GLU A 118 -1.81 3.86 -7.70
C GLU A 118 -3.33 3.95 -7.78
N ARG A 119 -3.96 4.77 -6.92
CA ARG A 119 -5.42 5.00 -7.00
C ARG A 119 -5.81 5.64 -8.33
N LYS A 120 -5.06 6.64 -8.80
CA LYS A 120 -5.33 7.29 -10.10
C LYS A 120 -5.16 6.32 -11.26
N THR A 121 -4.10 5.52 -11.30
CA THR A 121 -3.88 4.54 -12.39
C THR A 121 -4.94 3.45 -12.40
N ASN A 122 -5.32 2.93 -11.23
CA ASN A 122 -6.40 1.95 -11.11
C ASN A 122 -7.75 2.53 -11.55
N TYR A 123 -8.04 3.77 -11.18
CA TYR A 123 -9.26 4.47 -11.59
C TYR A 123 -9.33 4.69 -13.11
N GLU A 124 -8.25 5.21 -13.72
CA GLU A 124 -8.18 5.42 -15.17
C GLU A 124 -8.26 4.09 -15.94
N SER A 125 -7.58 3.05 -15.46
CA SER A 125 -7.69 1.69 -16.02
C SER A 125 -9.13 1.16 -15.95
N GLY A 126 -9.80 1.33 -14.80
CA GLY A 126 -11.20 0.95 -14.61
C GLY A 126 -12.16 1.70 -15.54
N LYS A 127 -11.95 3.01 -15.73
CA LYS A 127 -12.68 3.81 -16.71
C LYS A 127 -12.51 3.32 -18.14
N ILE A 128 -11.27 3.10 -18.57
CA ILE A 128 -10.98 2.63 -19.94
C ILE A 128 -11.66 1.29 -20.20
N LYS A 129 -11.56 0.33 -19.25
CA LYS A 129 -12.25 -0.96 -19.35
C LYS A 129 -13.76 -0.80 -19.49
N THR A 130 -14.35 0.15 -18.76
CA THR A 130 -15.78 0.45 -18.83
C THR A 130 -16.19 1.04 -20.18
N ILE A 131 -15.38 1.94 -20.75
CA ILE A 131 -15.60 2.51 -22.09
C ILE A 131 -15.55 1.40 -23.15
N ILE A 132 -14.49 0.59 -23.14
CA ILE A 132 -14.32 -0.51 -24.10
C ILE A 132 -15.50 -1.49 -23.98
N TYR A 133 -15.89 -1.87 -22.76
CA TYR A 133 -17.07 -2.71 -22.52
C TYR A 133 -18.33 -2.14 -23.18
N TRP A 134 -18.60 -0.84 -23.01
CA TRP A 134 -19.78 -0.22 -23.61
C TRP A 134 -19.73 -0.16 -25.12
N ILE A 135 -18.56 0.10 -25.72
CA ILE A 135 -18.39 0.07 -27.18
C ILE A 135 -18.70 -1.34 -27.71
N VAL A 136 -18.06 -2.38 -27.12
CA VAL A 136 -18.25 -3.77 -27.55
C VAL A 136 -19.68 -4.25 -27.32
N THR A 137 -20.29 -3.86 -26.19
CA THR A 137 -21.68 -4.24 -25.86
C THR A 137 -22.68 -3.54 -26.77
N ALA A 138 -22.49 -2.26 -27.09
CA ALA A 138 -23.32 -1.54 -28.04
C ALA A 138 -23.23 -2.14 -29.45
N LEU A 139 -22.01 -2.48 -29.91
CA LEU A 139 -21.81 -3.14 -31.19
C LEU A 139 -22.50 -4.53 -31.23
N THR A 140 -22.36 -5.31 -30.17
CA THR A 140 -23.03 -6.62 -30.03
C THR A 140 -24.55 -6.46 -30.04
N ALA A 141 -25.08 -5.52 -29.28
CA ALA A 141 -26.51 -5.24 -29.21
C ALA A 141 -27.05 -4.77 -30.57
N ALA A 142 -26.35 -3.87 -31.26
CA ALA A 142 -26.73 -3.41 -32.59
C ALA A 142 -26.73 -4.54 -33.62
N ASN A 143 -25.71 -5.41 -33.62
CA ASN A 143 -25.66 -6.59 -34.48
C ASN A 143 -26.85 -7.52 -34.24
N TYR A 144 -27.17 -7.81 -32.97
CA TYR A 144 -28.30 -8.66 -32.61
C TYR A 144 -29.66 -8.01 -32.90
N ALA A 145 -29.80 -6.70 -32.67
CA ALA A 145 -31.01 -5.96 -33.00
C ALA A 145 -31.26 -5.96 -34.51
N PHE A 146 -30.22 -5.69 -35.30
CA PHE A 146 -30.30 -5.75 -36.76
C PHE A 146 -30.63 -7.17 -37.25
N ALA A 147 -29.94 -8.19 -36.75
CA ALA A 147 -30.23 -9.57 -37.10
C ALA A 147 -31.68 -9.97 -36.72
N GLY A 148 -32.16 -9.56 -35.55
CA GLY A 148 -33.55 -9.78 -35.13
C GLY A 148 -34.55 -9.11 -36.08
N TYR A 149 -34.28 -7.86 -36.48
CA TYR A 149 -35.08 -7.15 -37.47
C TYR A 149 -35.09 -7.86 -38.83
N VAL A 150 -33.94 -8.30 -39.36
CA VAL A 150 -33.85 -9.02 -40.64
C VAL A 150 -34.62 -10.34 -40.58
N TYR A 151 -34.53 -11.06 -39.45
CA TYR A 151 -35.30 -12.29 -39.24
C TYR A 151 -36.80 -12.01 -39.24
N LEU A 152 -37.28 -11.03 -38.47
CA LEU A 152 -38.71 -10.73 -38.39
C LEU A 152 -39.30 -10.23 -39.71
N ASN A 153 -38.52 -9.53 -40.54
CA ASN A 153 -38.92 -9.14 -41.90
C ASN A 153 -38.75 -10.26 -42.94
N ARG A 154 -38.28 -11.44 -42.51
CA ARG A 154 -38.08 -12.63 -43.36
C ARG A 154 -37.29 -12.31 -44.63
N GLY A 155 -36.13 -11.68 -44.48
CA GLY A 155 -35.25 -11.39 -45.60
C GLY A 155 -34.94 -12.64 -46.43
N PRO A 156 -34.74 -12.52 -47.76
CA PRO A 156 -34.60 -13.67 -48.66
C PRO A 156 -33.44 -14.60 -48.28
N GLU A 157 -32.32 -14.04 -47.81
CA GLU A 157 -31.17 -14.81 -47.31
C GLU A 157 -31.52 -15.63 -46.04
N VAL A 158 -32.33 -15.07 -45.14
CA VAL A 158 -32.75 -15.78 -43.91
C VAL A 158 -33.71 -16.91 -44.24
N ILE A 159 -34.68 -16.66 -45.12
CA ILE A 159 -35.60 -17.72 -45.58
C ILE A 159 -34.79 -18.84 -46.24
N ALA A 160 -33.92 -18.50 -47.18
CA ALA A 160 -33.08 -19.47 -47.89
C ALA A 160 -32.24 -20.30 -46.91
N GLY A 161 -31.51 -19.66 -45.99
CA GLY A 161 -30.69 -20.36 -45.01
C GLY A 161 -31.50 -21.29 -44.08
N ILE A 162 -32.63 -20.84 -43.55
CA ILE A 162 -33.48 -21.65 -42.67
C ILE A 162 -34.08 -22.85 -43.41
N THR A 163 -34.56 -22.64 -44.65
CA THR A 163 -35.12 -23.72 -45.47
C THR A 163 -34.07 -24.73 -45.92
N GLN A 164 -32.86 -24.27 -46.28
CA GLN A 164 -31.74 -25.14 -46.66
C GLN A 164 -31.30 -26.02 -45.50
N LEU A 165 -31.36 -25.50 -44.27
CA LEU A 165 -31.10 -26.26 -43.04
C LEU A 165 -32.26 -27.17 -42.62
N GLY A 166 -33.37 -27.19 -43.37
CA GLY A 166 -34.53 -28.03 -43.10
C GLY A 166 -35.44 -27.57 -41.96
N TYR A 167 -35.25 -26.34 -41.47
CA TYR A 167 -36.06 -25.79 -40.39
C TYR A 167 -37.39 -25.21 -40.91
N PRO A 168 -38.48 -25.33 -40.14
CA PRO A 168 -39.76 -24.74 -40.51
C PRO A 168 -39.75 -23.21 -40.39
N LEU A 169 -40.50 -22.50 -41.24
CA LEU A 169 -40.46 -21.03 -41.35
C LEU A 169 -40.88 -20.29 -40.08
N TYR A 170 -41.70 -20.88 -39.21
CA TYR A 170 -42.07 -20.26 -37.93
C TYR A 170 -40.84 -20.06 -37.01
N PHE A 171 -39.78 -20.84 -37.21
CA PHE A 171 -38.54 -20.76 -36.45
C PHE A 171 -37.84 -19.40 -36.61
N ILE A 172 -38.01 -18.76 -37.78
CA ILE A 172 -37.52 -17.41 -38.06
C ILE A 172 -38.08 -16.40 -37.06
N SER A 173 -39.39 -16.46 -36.81
CA SER A 173 -40.07 -15.54 -35.89
C SER A 173 -39.58 -15.73 -34.46
N ILE A 174 -39.40 -16.99 -34.03
CA ILE A 174 -38.88 -17.31 -32.69
C ILE A 174 -37.46 -16.73 -32.52
N LEU A 175 -36.54 -17.06 -33.44
CA LEU A 175 -35.17 -16.56 -33.37
C LEU A 175 -35.10 -15.03 -33.48
N GLY A 176 -35.94 -14.42 -34.31
CA GLY A 176 -36.02 -12.97 -34.47
C GLY A 176 -36.38 -12.26 -33.16
N VAL A 177 -37.44 -12.73 -32.48
CA VAL A 177 -37.84 -12.18 -31.17
C VAL A 177 -36.73 -12.35 -30.13
N TRP A 178 -36.15 -13.55 -30.01
CA TRP A 178 -35.11 -13.80 -29.02
C TRP A 178 -33.82 -13.00 -29.27
N LYS A 179 -33.47 -12.71 -30.53
CA LYS A 179 -32.34 -11.83 -30.86
C LYS A 179 -32.57 -10.40 -30.36
N LEU A 180 -33.78 -9.86 -30.53
CA LEU A 180 -34.14 -8.53 -30.01
C LEU A 180 -34.13 -8.50 -28.48
N LEU A 181 -34.73 -9.50 -27.83
CA LEU A 181 -34.74 -9.62 -26.37
C LEU A 181 -33.32 -9.73 -25.80
N GLY A 182 -32.44 -10.50 -26.46
CA GLY A 182 -31.03 -10.62 -26.09
C GLY A 182 -30.28 -9.28 -26.17
N ALA A 183 -30.49 -8.51 -27.25
CA ALA A 183 -29.88 -7.18 -27.40
C ALA A 183 -30.32 -6.20 -26.30
N ILE A 184 -31.59 -6.25 -25.92
CA ILE A 184 -32.12 -5.44 -24.81
C ILE A 184 -31.51 -5.91 -23.48
N ALA A 185 -31.48 -7.22 -23.23
CA ALA A 185 -30.99 -7.78 -21.98
C ALA A 185 -29.54 -7.38 -21.67
N ILE A 186 -28.63 -7.42 -22.66
CA ILE A 186 -27.20 -7.10 -22.44
C ILE A 186 -26.95 -5.62 -22.15
N THR A 187 -27.84 -4.72 -22.61
CA THR A 187 -27.71 -3.27 -22.42
C THR A 187 -28.37 -2.76 -21.14
N VAL A 188 -29.46 -3.40 -20.68
CA VAL A 188 -30.18 -3.01 -19.45
C VAL A 188 -29.30 -3.20 -18.21
N PRO A 189 -29.11 -2.18 -17.34
CA PRO A 189 -28.15 -2.28 -16.23
C PRO A 189 -28.59 -3.19 -15.07
N ARG A 190 -29.90 -3.47 -14.92
CA ARG A 190 -30.50 -3.91 -13.65
C ARG A 190 -30.52 -5.42 -13.39
N PHE A 191 -30.44 -6.27 -14.42
CA PHE A 191 -30.73 -7.71 -14.28
C PHE A 191 -29.52 -8.58 -14.66
N PRO A 192 -28.56 -8.82 -13.74
CA PRO A 192 -27.33 -9.56 -14.04
C PRO A 192 -27.59 -11.02 -14.43
N LEU A 193 -28.57 -11.70 -13.81
CA LEU A 193 -28.93 -13.08 -14.16
C LEU A 193 -29.47 -13.18 -15.60
N LEU A 194 -30.34 -12.25 -15.99
CA LEU A 194 -30.89 -12.20 -17.34
C LEU A 194 -29.80 -11.97 -18.40
N LYS A 195 -28.74 -11.23 -18.05
CA LYS A 195 -27.58 -11.08 -18.92
C LYS A 195 -26.84 -12.40 -19.13
N GLU A 196 -26.60 -13.17 -18.07
CA GLU A 196 -25.95 -14.48 -18.23
C GLU A 196 -26.78 -15.41 -19.13
N TRP A 197 -28.10 -15.42 -18.96
CA TRP A 197 -28.98 -16.18 -19.86
C TRP A 197 -28.91 -15.68 -21.30
N ALA A 198 -28.87 -14.36 -21.51
CA ALA A 198 -28.72 -13.78 -22.83
C ALA A 198 -27.38 -14.20 -23.47
N TYR A 199 -26.26 -14.07 -22.76
CA TYR A 199 -24.94 -14.49 -23.25
C TYR A 199 -24.87 -16.00 -23.53
N ALA A 200 -25.42 -16.83 -22.66
CA ALA A 200 -25.49 -18.28 -22.88
C ALA A 200 -26.32 -18.63 -24.12
N GLY A 201 -27.50 -18.01 -24.28
CA GLY A 201 -28.34 -18.19 -25.47
C GLY A 201 -27.65 -17.74 -26.75
N MET A 202 -26.94 -16.60 -26.73
CA MET A 202 -26.13 -16.11 -27.84
C MET A 202 -25.00 -17.07 -28.20
N PHE A 203 -24.29 -17.60 -27.19
CA PHE A 203 -23.25 -18.59 -27.37
C PHE A 203 -23.78 -19.83 -28.10
N PHE A 204 -24.81 -20.49 -27.53
CA PHE A 204 -25.38 -21.70 -28.10
C PHE A 204 -25.94 -21.46 -29.51
N ASN A 205 -26.65 -20.36 -29.73
CA ASN A 205 -27.21 -20.04 -31.04
C ASN A 205 -26.10 -19.86 -32.09
N LEU A 206 -25.04 -19.12 -31.79
CA LEU A 206 -23.96 -18.84 -32.74
C LEU A 206 -23.12 -20.09 -33.04
N THR A 207 -22.80 -20.90 -32.02
CA THR A 207 -22.08 -22.16 -32.22
C THR A 207 -22.94 -23.16 -32.99
N ALA A 208 -24.23 -23.28 -32.65
CA ALA A 208 -25.14 -24.19 -33.35
C ALA A 208 -25.34 -23.76 -34.81
N ALA A 209 -25.47 -22.45 -35.09
CA ALA A 209 -25.56 -21.93 -36.45
C ALA A 209 -24.29 -22.25 -37.25
N SER A 210 -23.10 -22.03 -36.67
CA SER A 210 -21.82 -22.34 -37.32
C SER A 210 -21.72 -23.83 -37.67
N VAL A 211 -21.95 -24.72 -36.70
CA VAL A 211 -21.89 -26.18 -36.90
C VAL A 211 -22.94 -26.65 -37.89
N SER A 212 -24.18 -26.17 -37.80
CA SER A 212 -25.26 -26.58 -38.71
C SER A 212 -24.94 -26.22 -40.16
N ASN A 213 -24.40 -25.02 -40.40
CA ASN A 213 -24.01 -24.58 -41.74
C ASN A 213 -22.81 -25.37 -42.28
N ALA A 214 -21.84 -25.71 -41.41
CA ALA A 214 -20.70 -26.55 -41.78
C ALA A 214 -21.13 -27.99 -42.15
N VAL A 215 -22.02 -28.59 -41.35
CA VAL A 215 -22.54 -29.95 -41.59
C VAL A 215 -23.47 -30.00 -42.80
N ALA A 216 -24.27 -28.96 -43.02
CA ALA A 216 -25.14 -28.86 -44.19
C ALA A 216 -24.39 -28.59 -45.51
N GLY A 217 -23.06 -28.42 -45.47
CA GLY A 217 -22.24 -28.16 -46.65
C GLY A 217 -22.57 -26.83 -47.34
N THR A 218 -23.10 -25.85 -46.59
CA THR A 218 -23.37 -24.50 -47.10
C THR A 218 -22.06 -23.73 -47.33
N GLU A 219 -22.14 -22.54 -47.94
CA GLU A 219 -20.96 -21.70 -48.13
C GLU A 219 -20.22 -21.44 -46.80
N MET A 220 -18.90 -21.49 -46.85
CA MET A 220 -18.04 -21.35 -45.67
C MET A 220 -18.33 -20.06 -44.88
N ILE A 221 -18.75 -18.99 -45.57
CA ILE A 221 -19.09 -17.71 -44.94
C ILE A 221 -20.20 -17.85 -43.89
N HIS A 222 -21.19 -18.73 -44.11
CA HIS A 222 -22.29 -18.96 -43.17
C HIS A 222 -21.86 -19.75 -41.92
N ALA A 223 -20.79 -20.55 -42.02
CA ALA A 223 -20.17 -21.22 -40.88
C ALA A 223 -19.23 -20.29 -40.11
N VAL A 224 -18.51 -19.39 -40.79
CA VAL A 224 -17.50 -18.50 -40.19
C VAL A 224 -18.12 -17.25 -39.54
N PHE A 225 -19.09 -16.61 -40.20
CA PHE A 225 -19.67 -15.35 -39.72
C PHE A 225 -20.24 -15.42 -38.28
N PRO A 226 -20.97 -16.49 -37.87
CA PRO A 226 -21.41 -16.64 -36.48
C PRO A 226 -20.27 -16.70 -35.46
N LEU A 227 -19.09 -17.23 -35.84
CA LEU A 227 -17.92 -17.29 -34.95
C LEU A 227 -17.28 -15.92 -34.75
N ILE A 228 -17.29 -15.06 -35.77
CA ILE A 228 -16.84 -13.67 -35.63
C ILE A 228 -17.75 -12.92 -34.65
N ALA A 229 -19.07 -13.08 -34.80
CA ALA A 229 -20.03 -12.52 -33.85
C ALA A 229 -19.85 -13.11 -32.44
N LEU A 230 -19.47 -14.38 -32.32
CA LEU A 230 -19.19 -15.05 -31.05
C LEU A 230 -18.00 -14.41 -30.32
N VAL A 231 -16.95 -14.01 -31.05
CA VAL A 231 -15.82 -13.28 -30.46
C VAL A 231 -16.29 -11.96 -29.84
N LEU A 232 -17.15 -11.20 -30.53
CA LEU A 232 -17.71 -9.96 -29.98
C LEU A 232 -18.57 -10.20 -28.73
N VAL A 233 -19.40 -11.24 -28.74
CA VAL A 233 -20.21 -11.66 -27.58
C VAL A 233 -19.30 -12.06 -26.41
N ALA A 234 -18.26 -12.85 -26.66
CA ALA A 234 -17.30 -13.27 -25.65
C ALA A 234 -16.51 -12.08 -25.06
N LEU A 235 -16.09 -11.12 -25.91
CA LEU A 235 -15.45 -9.89 -25.47
C LEU A 235 -16.38 -9.02 -24.63
N SER A 236 -17.65 -8.86 -25.04
CA SER A 236 -18.67 -8.15 -24.25
C SER A 236 -18.88 -8.81 -22.88
N TRP A 237 -18.93 -10.14 -22.83
CA TRP A 237 -19.06 -10.91 -21.60
C TRP A 237 -17.83 -10.75 -20.69
N ALA A 238 -16.62 -10.90 -21.23
CA ALA A 238 -15.36 -10.92 -20.49
C ALA A 238 -14.97 -9.54 -19.94
N LEU A 239 -15.22 -8.46 -20.70
CA LEU A 239 -14.89 -7.08 -20.31
C LEU A 239 -15.89 -6.46 -19.34
N ARG A 240 -16.97 -7.18 -19.01
CA ARG A 240 -18.02 -6.68 -18.14
C ARG A 240 -17.49 -6.25 -16.76
N PRO A 241 -17.74 -5.03 -16.30
CA PRO A 241 -17.26 -4.57 -14.99
C PRO A 241 -17.93 -5.31 -13.83
N ALA A 242 -17.27 -5.32 -12.67
CA ALA A 242 -17.62 -6.17 -11.52
C ALA A 242 -19.02 -5.91 -10.97
N ASP A 243 -19.45 -4.65 -10.95
CA ASP A 243 -20.80 -4.19 -10.55
C ASP A 243 -21.93 -4.77 -11.41
N ARG A 244 -21.60 -5.38 -12.55
CA ARG A 244 -22.53 -5.97 -13.52
C ARG A 244 -22.44 -7.49 -13.62
N ARG A 245 -21.62 -8.11 -12.79
CA ARG A 245 -21.51 -9.57 -12.65
C ARG A 245 -22.39 -10.03 -11.49
N LEU A 246 -22.79 -11.30 -11.50
CA LEU A 246 -23.43 -11.90 -10.33
C LEU A 246 -22.39 -12.00 -9.21
N GLU A 247 -22.62 -11.32 -8.09
CA GLU A 247 -21.82 -11.49 -6.87
C GLU A 247 -22.14 -12.85 -6.21
N GLY A 248 -21.11 -13.61 -5.80
CA GLY A 248 -21.28 -14.65 -4.78
C GLY A 248 -21.50 -16.12 -5.19
N ILE A 249 -21.23 -16.57 -6.42
CA ILE A 249 -21.39 -18.00 -6.79
C ILE A 249 -20.08 -18.81 -6.78
N TRP A 250 -18.91 -18.18 -6.69
CA TRP A 250 -17.59 -18.87 -6.74
C TRP A 250 -16.93 -19.10 -5.36
N HIS A 251 -17.73 -19.32 -4.32
CA HIS A 251 -17.24 -19.74 -2.99
C HIS A 251 -17.60 -21.19 -2.64
N LEU A 252 -17.90 -22.01 -3.66
CA LEU A 252 -18.12 -23.47 -3.53
C LEU A 252 -16.93 -24.25 -4.07
#